data_AF-A0A9W4PGZ7-F1
#
_entry.id   AF-A0A9W4PGZ7-F1
#
_cell.length_a   1.000
_cell.length_b   1.000
_cell.length_c   1.000
_cell.angle_alpha   90.00
_cell.angle_beta   90.00
_cell.angle_gamma   90.00
#
_symmetry.space_group_name_H-M   'P 1'
#
loop_
_entity.id
_entity.type
_entity.pdbx_description
1 polymer ?
#
loop_
_entity_poly.entity_id
_entity_poly.type
_entity_poly.pdbx_seq_one_letter_code
_entity_poly.pdbx_strand_id
1 'polypeptide(L)'
;MRTSYRRWTEFPYPGESNPPKGSPEAGNWPMFFISRGRDNEFLDPFHQRILWRIKNPLDIDWVTELFIVEDTLKSLTSQQISIAQYWGTGELTAKITTLIFNLAEKYMLGSPSVARVQSYFHAAMNDTFVITWFLKYHWDVARPNQYGRNLSTVLFTPRFPAYPSAHATVAGCAETVLSYFFPQESSEIKKIMEESAQSRLYAGVHFNVDNNEGLRLGRQIGVVVVSYLRAQNLNTLQ
;
A
#
# COMPACT_ATOMS: atom_id res chain seq x y z
N MET A 1 -22.53 -10.67 -17.60
CA MET A 1 -21.19 -10.64 -18.24
C MET A 1 -20.25 -9.94 -17.28
N ARG A 2 -19.12 -10.53 -16.92
CA ARG A 2 -18.09 -9.80 -16.15
C ARG A 2 -17.50 -8.73 -17.05
N THR A 3 -17.68 -7.46 -16.71
CA THR A 3 -17.09 -6.34 -17.43
C THR A 3 -15.58 -6.27 -17.14
N SER A 4 -14.76 -6.22 -18.18
CA SER A 4 -13.33 -5.95 -18.06
C SER A 4 -13.11 -4.55 -17.46
N TYR A 5 -12.12 -4.39 -16.58
CA TYR A 5 -11.71 -3.07 -16.08
C TYR A 5 -11.10 -2.22 -17.20
N ARG A 6 -11.19 -0.90 -17.07
CA ARG A 6 -10.51 0.04 -17.97
C ARG A 6 -9.02 0.06 -17.70
N ARG A 7 -8.21 0.19 -18.73
CA ARG A 7 -6.75 0.35 -18.59
C ARG A 7 -6.36 1.80 -18.33
N TRP A 8 -5.47 2.02 -17.39
CA TRP A 8 -5.04 3.36 -16.97
C TRP A 8 -4.36 4.10 -18.13
N THR A 9 -3.60 3.39 -18.97
CA THR A 9 -2.94 3.95 -20.16
C THR A 9 -3.85 4.21 -21.37
N GLU A 10 -5.11 3.76 -21.35
CA GLU A 10 -6.01 3.88 -22.50
C GLU A 10 -7.00 5.03 -22.37
N PHE A 11 -7.29 5.49 -21.15
CA PHE A 11 -8.33 6.49 -20.90
C PHE A 11 -7.72 7.80 -20.36
N PRO A 12 -8.08 8.98 -20.88
CA PRO A 12 -7.63 10.25 -20.33
C PRO A 12 -8.26 10.54 -18.96
N TYR A 13 -7.60 11.39 -18.18
CA TYR A 13 -8.22 11.98 -16.99
C TYR A 13 -9.22 13.07 -17.40
N PRO A 14 -10.20 13.43 -16.55
CA PRO A 14 -11.14 14.49 -16.86
C PRO A 14 -10.45 15.79 -17.26
N GLY A 15 -10.85 16.35 -18.41
CA GLY A 15 -10.29 17.58 -18.97
C GLY A 15 -9.05 17.40 -19.84
N GLU A 16 -8.58 16.17 -20.07
CA GLU A 16 -7.40 15.88 -20.88
C GLU A 16 -7.76 15.15 -22.17
N SER A 17 -6.98 15.39 -23.24
CA SER A 17 -7.16 14.70 -24.53
C SER A 17 -6.35 13.42 -24.65
N ASN A 18 -5.26 13.29 -23.88
CA ASN A 18 -4.34 12.16 -23.95
C ASN A 18 -4.34 11.38 -22.62
N PRO A 19 -4.19 10.05 -22.66
CA PRO A 19 -3.97 9.25 -21.46
C PRO A 19 -2.72 9.69 -20.68
N PRO A 20 -2.68 9.43 -19.36
CA PRO A 20 -1.54 9.79 -18.54
C PRO A 20 -0.29 8.97 -18.91
N LYS A 21 0.89 9.61 -18.78
CA LYS A 21 2.18 8.95 -18.96
C LYS A 21 2.69 8.39 -17.63
N GLY A 22 3.02 7.10 -17.62
CA GLY A 22 3.53 6.39 -16.45
C GLY A 22 5.02 6.56 -16.18
N SER A 23 5.43 6.13 -14.99
CA SER A 23 6.82 5.98 -14.52
C SER A 23 6.95 4.60 -13.84
N PRO A 24 7.20 3.53 -14.63
CA PRO A 24 7.25 2.15 -14.15
C PRO A 24 8.59 1.74 -13.52
N GLU A 25 9.59 2.61 -13.56
CA GLU A 25 10.99 2.27 -13.26
C GLU A 25 11.17 1.72 -11.85
N ALA A 26 10.43 2.25 -10.88
CA ALA A 26 10.46 1.77 -9.50
C ALA A 26 10.04 0.30 -9.36
N GLY A 27 9.28 -0.22 -10.32
CA GLY A 27 8.93 -1.64 -10.38
C GLY A 27 10.10 -2.57 -10.68
N ASN A 28 11.31 -2.04 -10.94
CA ASN A 28 12.51 -2.83 -11.27
C ASN A 28 13.71 -2.52 -10.36
N TRP A 29 13.53 -1.70 -9.31
CA TRP A 29 14.64 -1.36 -8.42
C TRP A 29 15.09 -2.53 -7.55
N PRO A 30 16.31 -2.49 -7.02
CA PRO A 30 16.79 -3.46 -6.04
C PRO A 30 15.94 -3.51 -4.78
N MET A 31 15.93 -4.67 -4.14
CA MET A 31 15.17 -4.96 -2.93
C MET A 31 16.11 -5.54 -1.86
N PHE A 32 15.75 -5.40 -0.58
CA PHE A 32 16.57 -5.77 0.57
C PHE A 32 16.28 -7.19 1.07
N PHE A 33 15.01 -7.59 1.12
CA PHE A 33 14.57 -8.87 1.68
C PHE A 33 14.07 -9.81 0.60
N ILE A 34 13.34 -9.26 -0.37
CA ILE A 34 12.76 -10.03 -1.46
C ILE A 34 13.70 -9.94 -2.65
N SER A 35 13.89 -11.05 -3.38
CA SER A 35 14.72 -11.06 -4.60
C SER A 35 13.89 -11.43 -5.83
N ARG A 36 14.38 -11.05 -7.01
CA ARG A 36 13.79 -11.47 -8.29
C ARG A 36 14.44 -12.77 -8.74
N GLY A 37 13.61 -13.78 -9.00
CA GLY A 37 14.04 -15.02 -9.63
C GLY A 37 13.90 -14.97 -11.15
N ARG A 38 13.76 -16.15 -11.78
CA ARG A 38 13.52 -16.23 -13.23
C ARG A 38 12.08 -15.82 -13.55
N ASP A 39 11.83 -15.37 -14.78
CA ASP A 39 10.48 -15.03 -15.26
C ASP A 39 9.72 -14.03 -14.38
N ASN A 40 10.43 -13.08 -13.76
CA ASN A 40 9.90 -12.09 -12.83
C ASN A 40 9.19 -12.66 -11.59
N GLU A 41 9.54 -13.89 -11.17
CA GLU A 41 9.09 -14.40 -9.88
C GLU A 41 9.73 -13.62 -8.71
N PHE A 42 9.01 -13.55 -7.59
CA PHE A 42 9.54 -12.99 -6.35
C PHE A 42 9.90 -14.14 -5.41
N LEU A 43 11.11 -14.08 -4.87
CA LEU A 43 11.64 -15.06 -3.93
C LEU A 43 11.78 -14.41 -2.55
N ASP A 44 11.44 -15.15 -1.51
CA ASP A 44 11.63 -14.74 -0.13
C ASP A 44 13.14 -14.78 0.25
N PRO A 45 13.50 -14.30 1.45
CA PRO A 45 14.87 -14.32 1.96
C PRO A 45 15.51 -15.72 2.06
N PHE A 46 14.72 -16.80 1.94
CA PHE A 46 15.16 -18.19 1.96
C PHE A 46 15.09 -18.83 0.57
N HIS A 47 15.00 -18.00 -0.48
CA HIS A 47 14.90 -18.39 -1.88
C HIS A 47 13.66 -19.24 -2.22
N GLN A 48 12.60 -19.16 -1.42
CA GLN A 48 11.33 -19.80 -1.75
C GLN A 48 10.45 -18.85 -2.56
N ARG A 49 9.75 -19.40 -3.55
CA ARG A 49 8.83 -18.61 -4.38
C ARG A 49 7.69 -18.05 -3.54
N ILE A 50 7.48 -16.74 -3.63
CA ILE A 50 6.35 -16.06 -3.00
C ILE A 50 5.12 -16.18 -3.92
N LEU A 51 4.06 -16.77 -3.38
CA LEU A 51 2.74 -16.76 -4.00
C LEU A 51 1.92 -15.60 -3.43
N TRP A 52 1.80 -14.52 -4.20
CA TRP A 52 1.08 -13.33 -3.76
C TRP A 52 -0.40 -13.62 -3.56
N ARG A 53 -0.87 -13.37 -2.34
CA ARG A 53 -2.28 -13.42 -1.96
C ARG A 53 -2.86 -12.05 -2.24
N ILE A 54 -3.08 -11.75 -3.50
CA ILE A 54 -3.74 -10.55 -4.02
C ILE A 54 -4.72 -10.98 -5.12
N LYS A 55 -5.91 -10.36 -5.20
CA LYS A 55 -6.92 -10.77 -6.19
C LYS A 55 -6.44 -10.38 -7.59
N ASN A 56 -6.76 -11.21 -8.58
CA ASN A 56 -6.58 -10.81 -9.97
C ASN A 56 -7.67 -9.77 -10.32
N PRO A 57 -7.33 -8.64 -10.96
CA PRO A 57 -8.31 -7.66 -11.42
C PRO A 57 -9.46 -8.22 -12.28
N LEU A 58 -9.26 -9.35 -12.96
CA LEU A 58 -10.30 -10.03 -13.74
C LEU A 58 -11.39 -10.70 -12.88
N ASP A 59 -11.12 -10.88 -11.58
CA ASP A 59 -12.05 -11.48 -10.62
C ASP A 59 -12.76 -10.43 -9.75
N ILE A 60 -12.55 -9.14 -10.02
CA ILE A 60 -13.15 -8.02 -9.28
C ILE A 60 -14.39 -7.52 -10.01
N ASP A 61 -15.47 -7.26 -9.26
CA ASP A 61 -16.66 -6.57 -9.78
C ASP A 61 -16.46 -5.06 -9.77
N TRP A 62 -15.91 -4.53 -10.86
CA TRP A 62 -15.61 -3.11 -11.01
C TRP A 62 -16.86 -2.21 -11.05
N VAL A 63 -18.04 -2.77 -11.36
CA VAL A 63 -19.29 -2.01 -11.33
C VAL A 63 -19.69 -1.74 -9.89
N THR A 64 -19.64 -2.77 -9.04
CA THR A 64 -19.86 -2.62 -7.60
C THR A 64 -18.82 -1.70 -6.96
N GLU A 65 -17.54 -1.86 -7.30
CA GLU A 65 -16.47 -1.01 -6.75
C GLU A 65 -16.64 0.46 -7.13
N LEU A 66 -17.03 0.76 -8.38
CA LEU A 66 -17.32 2.13 -8.78
C LEU A 66 -18.54 2.71 -8.04
N PHE A 67 -19.60 1.91 -7.86
CA PHE A 67 -20.77 2.32 -7.08
C PHE A 67 -20.38 2.68 -5.63
N ILE A 68 -19.51 1.90 -4.99
CA ILE A 68 -19.02 2.18 -3.63
C ILE A 68 -18.30 3.53 -3.58
N VAL A 69 -17.47 3.85 -4.58
CA VAL A 69 -16.82 5.16 -4.67
C VAL A 69 -17.85 6.29 -4.79
N GLU A 70 -18.81 6.16 -5.71
CA GLU A 70 -19.86 7.17 -5.91
C GLU A 70 -20.71 7.40 -4.66
N ASP A 71 -21.12 6.32 -3.99
CA ASP A 71 -21.93 6.38 -2.78
C ASP A 71 -21.16 7.00 -1.60
N THR A 72 -19.89 6.63 -1.44
CA THR A 72 -19.01 7.22 -0.43
C THR A 72 -18.89 8.73 -0.63
N LEU A 73 -18.60 9.19 -1.86
CA LEU A 73 -18.40 10.61 -2.13
C LEU A 73 -19.67 11.45 -1.95
N LYS A 74 -20.85 10.87 -2.14
CA LYS A 74 -22.14 11.55 -1.91
C LYS A 74 -22.47 11.74 -0.43
N SER A 75 -21.89 10.92 0.44
CA SER A 75 -22.25 10.84 1.86
C SER A 75 -21.08 11.13 2.82
N LEU A 76 -20.00 11.75 2.31
CA LEU A 76 -18.82 12.10 3.10
C LEU A 76 -19.17 12.99 4.29
N THR A 77 -18.74 12.54 5.46
CA THR A 77 -18.74 13.35 6.69
C THR A 77 -17.53 14.27 6.74
N SER A 78 -17.61 15.36 7.51
CA SER A 78 -16.46 16.25 7.76
C SER A 78 -15.26 15.50 8.34
N GLN A 79 -15.50 14.49 9.17
CA GLN A 79 -14.43 13.65 9.72
C GLN A 79 -13.72 12.84 8.62
N GLN A 80 -14.45 12.22 7.70
CA GLN A 80 -13.86 11.46 6.60
C GLN A 80 -13.07 12.35 5.64
N ILE A 81 -13.55 13.59 5.41
CA ILE A 81 -12.80 14.60 4.64
C ILE A 81 -11.48 14.93 5.35
N SER A 82 -11.50 15.20 6.65
CA SER A 82 -10.29 15.47 7.43
C SER A 82 -9.31 14.29 7.42
N ILE A 83 -9.81 13.05 7.52
CA ILE A 83 -9.00 11.82 7.42
C ILE A 83 -8.34 11.73 6.04
N ALA A 84 -9.11 11.93 4.95
CA ALA A 84 -8.59 11.95 3.59
C ALA A 84 -7.49 13.01 3.41
N GLN A 85 -7.70 14.22 3.93
CA GLN A 85 -6.73 15.31 3.86
C GLN A 85 -5.48 15.03 4.69
N TYR A 86 -5.62 14.53 5.92
CA TYR A 86 -4.50 14.21 6.79
C TYR A 86 -3.57 13.15 6.17
N TRP A 87 -4.14 12.05 5.67
CA TRP A 87 -3.37 10.97 5.04
C TRP A 87 -2.98 11.28 3.58
N GLY A 88 -3.58 12.30 2.98
CA GLY A 88 -3.22 12.83 1.67
C GLY A 88 -2.11 13.89 1.67
N THR A 89 -1.79 14.46 2.83
CA THR A 89 -0.83 15.55 2.96
C THR A 89 0.50 15.04 3.53
N GLY A 90 1.57 15.19 2.75
CA GLY A 90 2.92 14.72 3.07
C GLY A 90 3.11 13.22 2.84
N GLU A 91 4.34 12.75 3.00
CA GLU A 91 4.69 11.35 2.77
C GLU A 91 4.21 10.42 3.89
N LEU A 92 3.53 9.32 3.54
CA LEU A 92 3.05 8.33 4.50
C LEU A 92 4.20 7.72 5.31
N THR A 93 5.33 7.43 4.65
CA THR A 93 6.52 6.90 5.33
C THR A 93 7.08 7.88 6.34
N ALA A 94 7.03 9.20 6.10
CA ALA A 94 7.45 10.19 7.07
C ALA A 94 6.56 10.20 8.33
N LYS A 95 5.23 10.11 8.15
CA LYS A 95 4.28 10.00 9.28
C LYS A 95 4.54 8.74 10.11
N ILE A 96 4.81 7.62 9.45
CA ILE A 96 5.12 6.35 10.13
C ILE A 96 6.49 6.44 10.83
N THR A 97 7.49 7.10 10.24
CA THR A 97 8.77 7.34 10.91
C THR A 97 8.59 8.18 12.19
N THR A 98 7.71 9.19 12.19
CA THR A 98 7.33 9.91 13.41
C THR A 98 6.68 8.98 14.44
N LEU A 99 5.78 8.08 14.02
CA LEU A 99 5.21 7.06 14.91
C LEU A 99 6.31 6.18 15.54
N ILE A 100 7.32 5.75 14.75
CA ILE A 100 8.46 4.97 15.27
C ILE A 100 9.22 5.73 16.35
N PHE A 101 9.49 7.03 16.15
CA PHE A 101 10.16 7.85 17.17
C PHE A 101 9.31 8.01 18.44
N ASN A 102 8.00 8.27 18.31
CA ASN A 102 7.10 8.39 19.46
C ASN A 102 7.04 7.07 20.26
N LEU A 103 7.02 5.92 19.58
CA LEU A 103 7.05 4.62 20.23
C LEU A 103 8.40 4.35 20.88
N ALA A 104 9.51 4.73 20.23
CA ALA A 104 10.84 4.61 20.82
C ALA A 104 10.97 5.41 22.12
N GLU A 105 10.43 6.63 22.16
CA GLU A 105 10.38 7.45 23.37
C GLU A 105 9.50 6.82 24.45
N LYS A 106 8.27 6.41 24.10
CA LYS A 106 7.33 5.74 25.01
C LYS A 106 7.94 4.53 25.71
N TYR A 107 8.74 3.74 24.99
CA TYR A 107 9.39 2.52 25.49
C TYR A 107 10.84 2.72 25.94
N MET A 108 11.33 3.97 25.99
CA MET A 108 12.70 4.32 26.38
C MET A 108 13.77 3.49 25.64
N LEU A 109 13.58 3.30 24.33
CA LEU A 109 14.52 2.53 23.51
C LEU A 109 15.85 3.27 23.37
N GLY A 110 16.96 2.56 23.58
CA GLY A 110 18.30 3.08 23.29
C GLY A 110 18.59 3.21 21.79
N SER A 111 19.56 4.05 21.43
CA SER A 111 19.91 4.37 20.04
C SER A 111 20.11 3.15 19.13
N PRO A 112 20.75 2.03 19.55
CA PRO A 112 20.87 0.84 18.71
C PRO A 112 19.53 0.21 18.34
N SER A 113 18.56 0.18 19.28
CA SER A 113 17.23 -0.36 19.03
C SER A 113 16.44 0.54 18.07
N VAL A 114 16.52 1.87 18.26
CA VAL A 114 15.87 2.84 17.35
C VAL A 114 16.42 2.72 15.93
N ALA A 115 17.75 2.65 15.78
CA ALA A 115 18.40 2.46 14.49
C ALA A 115 17.96 1.15 13.82
N ARG A 116 17.82 0.07 14.60
CA ARG A 116 17.33 -1.23 14.10
C ARG A 116 15.90 -1.11 13.57
N VAL A 117 14.96 -0.57 14.35
CA VAL A 117 13.55 -0.43 13.92
C VAL A 117 13.46 0.39 12.62
N GLN A 118 14.15 1.53 12.55
CA GLN A 118 14.13 2.40 11.36
C GLN A 118 14.72 1.71 10.12
N SER A 119 15.87 1.04 10.28
CA SER A 119 16.54 0.39 9.15
C SER A 119 15.66 -0.70 8.53
N TYR A 120 15.08 -1.56 9.37
CA TYR A 120 14.19 -2.62 8.89
C TYR A 120 12.88 -2.08 8.32
N PHE A 121 12.31 -1.03 8.93
CA PHE A 121 11.13 -0.37 8.39
C PHE A 121 11.40 0.21 7.00
N HIS A 122 12.43 1.05 6.83
CA HIS A 122 12.70 1.69 5.55
C HIS A 122 13.13 0.69 4.46
N ALA A 123 13.90 -0.34 4.82
CA ALA A 123 14.20 -1.44 3.89
C ALA A 123 12.93 -2.19 3.46
N ALA A 124 11.98 -2.42 4.38
CA ALA A 124 10.71 -3.08 4.06
C ALA A 124 9.84 -2.19 3.15
N MET A 125 9.86 -0.87 3.37
CA MET A 125 9.14 0.08 2.53
C MET A 125 9.68 0.10 1.10
N ASN A 126 11.01 0.01 0.92
CA ASN A 126 11.62 -0.11 -0.40
C ASN A 126 11.03 -1.31 -1.17
N ASP A 127 11.08 -2.50 -0.60
CA ASP A 127 10.56 -3.72 -1.23
C ASP A 127 9.06 -3.61 -1.51
N THR A 128 8.32 -3.02 -0.58
CA THR A 128 6.89 -2.76 -0.71
C THR A 128 6.57 -1.87 -1.90
N PHE A 129 7.32 -0.79 -2.11
CA PHE A 129 7.14 0.10 -3.26
C PHE A 129 7.51 -0.60 -4.56
N VAL A 130 8.61 -1.33 -4.62
CA VAL A 130 9.04 -2.05 -5.83
C VAL A 130 7.96 -3.05 -6.27
N ILE A 131 7.47 -3.88 -5.35
CA ILE A 131 6.43 -4.88 -5.65
C ILE A 131 5.12 -4.20 -6.05
N THR A 132 4.73 -3.15 -5.33
CA THR A 132 3.50 -2.41 -5.65
C THR A 132 3.57 -1.77 -7.02
N TRP A 133 4.68 -1.11 -7.37
CA TRP A 133 4.85 -0.51 -8.69
C TRP A 133 4.86 -1.56 -9.80
N PHE A 134 5.55 -2.68 -9.59
CA PHE A 134 5.52 -3.80 -10.53
C PHE A 134 4.09 -4.25 -10.83
N LEU A 135 3.28 -4.48 -9.79
CA LEU A 135 1.87 -4.91 -9.96
C LEU A 135 0.99 -3.84 -10.59
N LYS A 136 1.18 -2.56 -10.22
CA LYS A 136 0.45 -1.42 -10.78
C LYS A 136 0.57 -1.37 -12.29
N TYR A 137 1.79 -1.47 -12.81
CA TYR A 137 2.02 -1.41 -14.26
C TYR A 137 1.80 -2.75 -14.97
N HIS A 138 1.88 -3.87 -14.25
CA HIS A 138 1.51 -5.17 -14.80
C HIS A 138 0.01 -5.26 -15.10
N TRP A 139 -0.84 -4.78 -14.18
CA TRP A 139 -2.29 -4.82 -14.35
C TRP A 139 -2.88 -3.56 -14.98
N ASP A 140 -2.21 -2.42 -14.87
CA ASP A 140 -2.62 -1.17 -15.50
C ASP A 140 -4.08 -0.78 -15.22
N VAL A 141 -4.58 -0.97 -14.00
CA VAL A 141 -5.98 -0.68 -13.66
C VAL A 141 -6.21 0.84 -13.63
N ALA A 142 -7.22 1.30 -14.37
CA ALA A 142 -7.65 2.70 -14.38
C ALA A 142 -8.18 3.18 -13.02
N ARG A 143 -8.10 4.49 -12.78
CA ARG A 143 -8.62 5.18 -11.60
C ARG A 143 -10.14 5.37 -11.68
N PRO A 144 -10.83 5.63 -10.54
CA PRO A 144 -12.27 5.92 -10.54
C PRO A 144 -12.67 7.07 -11.49
N ASN A 145 -11.86 8.13 -11.56
CA ASN A 145 -12.15 9.29 -12.42
C ASN A 145 -12.06 9.00 -13.94
N GLN A 146 -11.48 7.86 -14.35
CA GLN A 146 -11.40 7.45 -15.76
C GLN A 146 -12.63 6.68 -16.23
N TYR A 147 -13.66 6.50 -15.40
CA TYR A 147 -14.90 5.81 -15.76
C TYR A 147 -15.99 6.73 -16.34
N GLY A 148 -15.65 7.99 -16.67
CA GLY A 148 -16.58 8.95 -17.27
C GLY A 148 -17.65 9.45 -16.30
N ARG A 149 -17.36 9.41 -14.99
CA ARG A 149 -18.22 9.92 -13.92
C ARG A 149 -17.66 11.24 -13.42
N ASN A 150 -18.54 12.21 -13.19
CA ASN A 150 -18.15 13.48 -12.56
C ASN A 150 -18.03 13.25 -11.04
N LEU A 151 -16.84 12.83 -10.59
CA LEU A 151 -16.55 12.55 -9.19
C LEU A 151 -16.01 13.80 -8.50
N SER A 152 -16.69 14.26 -7.45
CA SER A 152 -16.20 15.33 -6.57
C SER A 152 -15.15 14.79 -5.58
N THR A 153 -13.94 14.51 -6.07
CA THR A 153 -12.85 13.96 -5.26
C THR A 153 -12.32 14.96 -4.23
N VAL A 154 -11.97 14.51 -3.03
CA VAL A 154 -11.36 15.36 -1.99
C VAL A 154 -9.91 15.70 -2.31
N LEU A 155 -9.18 14.76 -2.96
CA LEU A 155 -7.78 14.94 -3.34
C LEU A 155 -7.61 14.83 -4.85
N PHE A 156 -6.56 15.45 -5.37
CA PHE A 156 -6.14 15.22 -6.75
C PHE A 156 -5.79 13.75 -6.99
N THR A 157 -6.25 13.22 -8.12
CA THR A 157 -5.98 11.82 -8.51
C THR A 157 -4.51 11.68 -8.95
N PRO A 158 -3.70 10.82 -8.30
CA PRO A 158 -2.30 10.63 -8.67
C PRO A 158 -2.14 10.03 -10.07
N ARG A 159 -1.04 10.35 -10.75
CA ARG A 159 -0.76 9.93 -12.15
C ARG A 159 0.02 8.61 -12.22
N PHE A 160 -0.58 7.55 -11.68
CA PHE A 160 -0.13 6.16 -11.82
C PHE A 160 -1.31 5.21 -11.62
N PRO A 161 -1.24 3.95 -12.12
CA PRO A 161 -2.35 2.99 -12.06
C PRO A 161 -2.91 2.79 -10.65
N ALA A 162 -4.20 2.45 -10.57
CA ALA A 162 -4.94 2.36 -9.31
C ALA A 162 -4.52 1.14 -8.48
N TYR A 163 -4.50 -0.05 -9.07
CA TYR A 163 -4.46 -1.30 -8.33
C TYR A 163 -3.06 -1.94 -8.24
N PRO A 164 -2.60 -2.37 -7.06
CA PRO A 164 -3.18 -2.12 -5.74
C PRO A 164 -2.85 -0.71 -5.21
N SER A 165 -3.54 -0.25 -4.17
CA SER A 165 -3.26 1.05 -3.53
C SER A 165 -1.91 1.04 -2.82
N ALA A 166 -0.97 1.90 -3.24
CA ALA A 166 0.36 1.97 -2.64
C ALA A 166 0.34 2.45 -1.19
N HIS A 167 -0.53 3.39 -0.84
CA HIS A 167 -0.73 3.80 0.55
C HIS A 167 -1.19 2.62 1.40
N ALA A 168 -2.13 1.81 0.90
CA ALA A 168 -2.61 0.65 1.63
C ALA A 168 -1.56 -0.47 1.74
N THR A 169 -0.77 -0.73 0.69
CA THR A 169 0.32 -1.72 0.77
C THR A 169 1.40 -1.29 1.76
N VAL A 170 1.78 -0.02 1.76
CA VAL A 170 2.71 0.55 2.77
C VAL A 170 2.12 0.40 4.17
N ALA A 171 0.85 0.77 4.36
CA ALA A 171 0.17 0.68 5.65
C ALA A 171 0.13 -0.77 6.17
N GLY A 172 -0.19 -1.75 5.33
CA GLY A 172 -0.22 -3.16 5.73
C GLY A 172 1.16 -3.74 6.07
N CYS A 173 2.20 -3.32 5.33
CA CYS A 173 3.57 -3.73 5.63
C CYS A 173 4.06 -3.10 6.95
N ALA A 174 3.82 -1.80 7.11
CA ALA A 174 4.13 -1.06 8.33
C ALA A 174 3.42 -1.65 9.55
N GLU A 175 2.12 -1.97 9.43
CA GLU A 175 1.35 -2.65 10.47
C GLU A 175 2.08 -3.89 10.97
N THR A 176 2.47 -4.77 10.05
CA THR A 176 3.07 -6.06 10.38
C THR A 176 4.48 -5.91 10.97
N VAL A 177 5.32 -5.08 10.35
CA VAL A 177 6.71 -4.86 10.79
C VAL A 177 6.75 -4.14 12.13
N LEU A 178 5.94 -3.10 12.34
CA LEU A 178 5.95 -2.37 13.61
C LEU A 178 5.30 -3.17 14.73
N SER A 179 4.27 -3.97 14.46
CA SER A 179 3.70 -4.88 15.47
C SER A 179 4.70 -5.93 15.94
N TYR A 180 5.68 -6.32 15.12
CA TYR A 180 6.77 -7.19 15.55
C TYR A 180 7.69 -6.51 16.57
N PHE A 181 8.00 -5.22 16.37
CA PHE A 181 8.86 -4.46 17.29
C PHE A 181 8.12 -3.94 18.54
N PHE A 182 6.83 -3.65 18.41
CA PHE A 182 5.99 -3.07 19.47
C PHE A 182 4.69 -3.89 19.66
N PRO A 183 4.78 -5.13 20.16
CA PRO A 183 3.63 -6.03 20.19
C PRO A 183 2.46 -5.50 21.02
N GLN A 184 2.72 -4.72 22.07
CA GLN A 184 1.69 -4.09 22.91
C GLN A 184 0.88 -3.01 22.16
N GLU A 185 1.43 -2.45 21.07
CA GLU A 185 0.80 -1.39 20.28
C GLU A 185 0.10 -1.93 19.02
N SER A 186 0.15 -3.25 18.78
CA SER A 186 -0.34 -3.87 17.54
C SER A 186 -1.77 -3.48 17.18
N SER A 187 -2.66 -3.40 18.19
CA SER A 187 -4.06 -3.03 17.96
C SER A 187 -4.21 -1.58 17.49
N GLU A 188 -3.47 -0.65 18.07
CA GLU A 188 -3.54 0.77 17.71
C GLU A 188 -2.83 1.02 16.38
N ILE A 189 -1.67 0.40 16.16
CA ILE A 189 -0.96 0.43 14.88
C ILE A 189 -1.87 -0.06 13.75
N LYS A 190 -2.54 -1.20 13.94
CA LYS A 190 -3.49 -1.74 12.96
C LYS A 190 -4.59 -0.72 12.64
N LYS A 191 -5.22 -0.15 13.67
CA LYS A 191 -6.30 0.83 13.50
C LYS A 191 -5.83 2.04 12.69
N ILE A 192 -4.68 2.62 13.02
CA ILE A 192 -4.12 3.79 12.33
C ILE A 192 -3.76 3.45 10.88
N MET A 193 -3.20 2.26 10.62
CA MET A 193 -2.84 1.81 9.27
C MET A 193 -4.07 1.48 8.41
N GLU A 194 -5.10 0.88 8.98
CA GLU A 194 -6.39 0.65 8.29
C GLU A 194 -7.09 1.97 7.97
N GLU A 195 -7.07 2.96 8.87
CA GLU A 195 -7.58 4.30 8.61
C GLU A 195 -6.81 4.98 7.46
N SER A 196 -5.47 4.87 7.45
CA SER A 196 -4.62 5.38 6.38
C SER A 196 -4.98 4.78 5.01
N ALA A 197 -5.20 3.46 4.94
CA ALA A 197 -5.64 2.80 3.72
C ALA A 197 -7.04 3.27 3.30
N GLN A 198 -7.99 3.32 4.24
CA GLN A 198 -9.38 3.69 3.97
C GLN A 198 -9.52 5.14 3.53
N SER A 199 -8.64 6.02 3.99
CA SER A 199 -8.60 7.44 3.60
C SER A 199 -8.58 7.64 2.08
N ARG A 200 -8.06 6.67 1.32
CA ARG A 200 -7.96 6.76 -0.14
C ARG A 200 -9.30 6.57 -0.84
N LEU A 201 -10.22 5.81 -0.25
CA LEU A 201 -11.61 5.74 -0.70
C LEU A 201 -12.33 7.05 -0.38
N TYR A 202 -12.18 7.57 0.83
CA TYR A 202 -12.74 8.88 1.21
C TYR A 202 -12.24 10.01 0.30
N ALA A 203 -10.99 9.92 -0.16
CA ALA A 203 -10.42 10.85 -1.11
C ALA A 203 -11.00 10.74 -2.54
N GLY A 204 -11.66 9.64 -2.88
CA GLY A 204 -12.20 9.36 -4.21
C GLY A 204 -11.15 8.94 -5.25
N VAL A 205 -9.93 8.56 -4.81
CA VAL A 205 -8.80 8.29 -5.73
C VAL A 205 -8.48 6.80 -5.89
N HIS A 206 -9.09 5.94 -5.07
CA HIS A 206 -8.95 4.48 -5.11
C HIS A 206 -10.31 3.82 -4.92
N PHE A 207 -10.48 2.65 -5.54
CA PHE A 207 -11.58 1.75 -5.22
C PHE A 207 -11.39 1.12 -3.84
N ASN A 208 -12.46 0.60 -3.25
CA ASN A 208 -12.38 -0.05 -1.94
C ASN A 208 -11.50 -1.29 -1.99
N VAL A 209 -11.61 -2.08 -3.06
CA VAL A 209 -10.77 -3.26 -3.31
C VAL A 209 -9.28 -2.92 -3.46
N ASP A 210 -8.92 -1.77 -4.03
CA ASP A 210 -7.52 -1.35 -4.14
C ASP A 210 -6.88 -1.26 -2.76
N ASN A 211 -7.63 -0.77 -1.77
CA ASN A 211 -7.17 -0.59 -0.40
C ASN A 211 -7.14 -1.91 0.36
N ASN A 212 -8.22 -2.71 0.28
CA ASN A 212 -8.30 -4.00 0.98
C ASN A 212 -7.23 -4.99 0.50
N GLU A 213 -7.04 -5.07 -0.82
CA GLU A 213 -6.03 -5.93 -1.42
C GLU A 213 -4.62 -5.37 -1.25
N GLY A 214 -4.47 -4.05 -1.22
CA GLY A 214 -3.22 -3.38 -0.85
C GLY A 214 -2.80 -3.73 0.58
N LEU A 215 -3.69 -3.56 1.58
CA LEU A 215 -3.43 -3.98 2.97
C LEU A 215 -3.03 -5.45 3.05
N ARG A 216 -3.74 -6.34 2.34
CA ARG A 216 -3.46 -7.78 2.30
C ARG A 216 -2.06 -8.08 1.75
N LEU A 217 -1.71 -7.47 0.61
CA LEU A 217 -0.39 -7.60 0.00
C LEU A 217 0.70 -7.06 0.95
N GLY A 218 0.49 -5.87 1.52
CA GLY A 218 1.41 -5.23 2.45
C GLY A 218 1.70 -6.10 3.66
N ARG A 219 0.66 -6.64 4.28
CA ARG A 219 0.79 -7.57 5.41
C ARG A 219 1.58 -8.82 5.04
N GLN A 220 1.36 -9.38 3.84
CA GLN A 220 2.14 -10.50 3.35
C GLN A 220 3.63 -10.15 3.20
N ILE A 221 3.95 -8.99 2.62
CA ILE A 221 5.34 -8.49 2.52
C ILE A 221 5.93 -8.32 3.93
N GLY A 222 5.19 -7.71 4.85
CA GLY A 222 5.62 -7.57 6.24
C GLY A 222 5.91 -8.90 6.93
N VAL A 223 5.11 -9.95 6.66
CA VAL A 223 5.38 -11.30 7.18
C VAL A 223 6.71 -11.85 6.64
N VAL A 224 7.03 -11.62 5.37
CA VAL A 224 8.33 -12.02 4.79
C VAL A 224 9.49 -11.35 5.54
N VAL A 225 9.39 -10.03 5.79
CA VAL A 225 10.40 -9.27 6.53
C VAL A 225 10.51 -9.77 7.99
N VAL A 226 9.38 -10.01 8.66
CA VAL A 226 9.36 -10.52 10.04
C VAL A 226 9.95 -11.94 10.12
N SER A 227 9.72 -12.79 9.12
CA SER A 227 10.35 -14.12 9.06
C SER A 227 11.87 -14.03 8.94
N TYR A 228 12.39 -13.10 8.14
CA TYR A 228 13.83 -12.82 8.08
C TYR A 228 14.38 -12.31 9.42
N LEU A 229 13.69 -11.36 10.05
CA LEU A 229 14.05 -10.81 11.36
C LEU A 229 14.12 -11.90 12.44
N ARG A 230 13.17 -12.84 12.44
CA ARG A 230 13.17 -13.99 13.34
C ARG A 230 14.30 -14.96 13.02
N ALA A 231 14.57 -15.19 11.74
CA ALA A 231 15.61 -16.12 11.29
C ALA A 231 17.03 -15.68 11.68
N GLN A 232 17.29 -14.37 11.71
CA GLN A 232 18.56 -13.84 12.20
C GLN A 232 18.83 -14.14 13.69
N ASN A 233 17.82 -14.58 14.44
CA ASN A 233 17.93 -14.96 15.85
C ASN A 233 17.80 -16.49 16.08
N LEU A 234 17.98 -17.33 15.06
CA LEU A 234 17.70 -18.79 15.10
C LEU A 234 18.64 -19.67 15.96
N ASN A 235 19.40 -19.12 16.91
CA ASN A 235 20.16 -19.95 17.86
C ASN A 235 20.38 -19.38 19.27
N THR A 236 19.73 -18.29 19.68
CA THR A 236 19.92 -17.80 21.06
C THR A 236 18.63 -17.21 21.62
N LEU A 237 17.77 -18.10 22.11
CA LEU A 237 17.01 -17.94 23.37
C LEU A 237 16.74 -19.36 23.93
N GLN A 238 17.84 -20.07 24.23
CA GLN A 238 17.96 -20.81 25.50
C GLN A 238 18.72 -19.92 26.47
#